data_AF-A0A2S9GE19-F1
#
_entry.id   AF-A0A2S9GE19-F1
#
_cell.length_a   1.000
_cell.length_b   1.000
_cell.length_c   1.000
_cell.angle_alpha   90.00
_cell.angle_beta   90.00
_cell.angle_gamma   90.00
#
_symmetry.space_group_name_H-M   'P 1'
#
loop_
_entity.id
_entity.type
_entity.pdbx_description
1 polymer ?
#
loop_
_entity_poly.entity_id
_entity_poly.type
_entity_poly.pdbx_seq_one_letter_code
_entity_poly.pdbx_strand_id
1 'polypeptide(L)'
;AGVEDNLHTERFVIARTDKGGEGGTVTFAVSDKTVDADGATTLLEAGEQAGIQMPFGCRMGICQSCVLPLESGHVRDIRSGDEH
;
A
#
# COMPACT_ATOMS: atom_id res chain seq x y z
N ALA A 1 -21.11 -13.34 -29.99
CA ALA A 1 -21.08 -13.86 -28.61
C ALA A 1 -19.65 -14.31 -28.31
N GLY A 2 -19.10 -14.01 -27.13
CA GLY A 2 -17.73 -14.44 -26.73
C GLY A 2 -16.59 -13.42 -26.88
N VAL A 3 -16.89 -12.15 -27.19
CA VAL A 3 -15.86 -11.08 -27.24
C VAL A 3 -15.41 -10.68 -25.84
N GLU A 4 -16.33 -10.75 -24.86
CA GLU A 4 -16.06 -10.43 -23.46
C GLU A 4 -15.08 -11.43 -22.82
N ASP A 5 -15.21 -12.72 -23.10
CA ASP A 5 -14.34 -13.78 -22.57
C ASP A 5 -12.88 -13.70 -23.06
N ASN A 6 -12.62 -12.95 -24.13
CA ASN A 6 -11.27 -12.74 -24.69
C ASN A 6 -10.71 -11.35 -24.37
N LEU A 7 -11.48 -10.50 -23.68
CA LEU A 7 -11.04 -9.16 -23.30
C LEU A 7 -10.10 -9.24 -22.09
N HIS A 8 -8.82 -8.96 -22.33
CA HIS A 8 -7.83 -8.80 -21.27
C HIS A 8 -7.60 -7.31 -21.03
N THR A 9 -7.72 -6.88 -19.78
CA THR A 9 -7.51 -5.47 -19.40
C THR A 9 -6.42 -5.39 -18.34
N GLU A 10 -5.40 -4.60 -18.61
CA GLU A 10 -4.35 -4.25 -17.66
C GLU A 10 -4.39 -2.76 -17.36
N ARG A 11 -4.08 -2.42 -16.11
CA ARG A 11 -4.07 -1.05 -15.63
C ARG A 11 -2.63 -0.59 -15.48
N PHE A 12 -2.29 0.56 -16.07
CA PHE A 12 -0.96 1.17 -15.94
C PHE A 12 -0.97 2.39 -15.01
N VAL A 13 -2.16 2.87 -14.63
CA VAL A 13 -2.36 4.01 -13.73
C VAL A 13 -3.58 3.77 -12.86
N ILE A 14 -3.49 4.11 -11.57
CA ILE A 14 -4.63 4.18 -10.65
C ILE A 14 -4.96 5.62 -10.32
N ALA A 15 -6.25 5.91 -10.16
CA ALA A 15 -6.65 7.10 -9.43
C ALA A 15 -6.32 6.86 -7.95
N ARG A 16 -5.52 7.75 -7.36
CA ARG A 16 -5.39 7.81 -5.91
C ARG A 16 -6.56 8.63 -5.37
N THR A 17 -7.07 8.26 -4.21
CA THR A 17 -7.99 9.14 -3.50
C THR A 17 -7.24 10.38 -3.01
N ASP A 18 -7.94 11.50 -2.91
CA ASP A 18 -7.51 12.72 -2.21
C ASP A 18 -7.56 12.58 -0.69
N LYS A 19 -8.13 11.48 -0.18
CA LYS A 19 -8.16 11.13 1.24
C LYS A 19 -6.82 10.53 1.67
N GLY A 20 -5.90 11.41 2.05
CA GLY A 20 -4.69 11.03 2.79
C GLY A 20 -5.01 10.54 4.20
N GLY A 21 -4.00 9.97 4.87
CA GLY A 21 -4.06 9.73 6.32
C GLY A 21 -3.53 10.94 7.09
N GLU A 22 -3.74 10.96 8.42
CA GLU A 22 -3.06 11.93 9.31
C GLU A 22 -1.62 11.51 9.61
N GLY A 23 -1.26 10.27 9.28
CA GLY A 23 -0.02 9.63 9.72
C GLY A 23 -0.23 8.87 11.02
N GLY A 24 0.87 8.43 11.63
CA GLY A 24 0.87 7.74 12.91
C GLY A 24 2.08 6.84 13.08
N THR A 25 2.09 6.15 14.22
CA THR A 25 3.16 5.21 14.56
C THR A 25 2.92 3.86 13.91
N VAL A 26 3.94 3.36 13.21
CA VAL A 26 3.91 2.06 12.51
C VAL A 26 5.01 1.18 13.07
N THR A 27 4.64 -0.04 13.48
CA THR A 27 5.58 -1.08 13.90
C THR A 27 5.63 -2.20 12.86
N PHE A 28 6.81 -2.46 12.31
CA PHE A 28 7.06 -3.55 11.37
C PHE A 28 7.47 -4.81 12.13
N ALA A 29 6.49 -5.65 12.48
CA ALA A 29 6.61 -6.77 13.41
C ALA A 29 7.84 -7.68 13.20
N VAL A 30 8.12 -8.09 11.95
CA VAL A 30 9.25 -9.00 11.65
C VAL A 30 10.61 -8.38 11.96
N SER A 31 10.75 -7.08 11.75
CA SER A 31 12.00 -6.35 11.97
C SER A 31 12.11 -5.71 13.36
N ASP A 32 11.01 -5.70 14.12
CA ASP A 32 10.86 -4.99 15.39
C ASP A 32 11.23 -3.50 15.33
N LYS A 33 11.03 -2.88 14.16
CA LYS A 33 11.28 -1.45 13.94
C LYS A 33 9.99 -0.67 14.03
N THR A 34 10.03 0.42 14.78
CA THR A 34 8.92 1.37 14.90
C THR A 34 9.33 2.71 14.33
N VAL A 35 8.46 3.29 13.50
CA VAL A 35 8.66 4.60 12.87
C VAL A 35 7.42 5.47 13.04
N ASP A 36 7.62 6.77 13.06
CA ASP A 36 6.55 7.74 12.90
C ASP A 36 6.42 8.08 11.41
N ALA A 37 5.27 7.77 10.83
CA ALA A 37 4.99 8.04 9.43
C ALA A 37 4.03 9.24 9.33
N ASP A 38 4.31 10.16 8.42
CA ASP A 38 3.36 11.22 8.11
C ASP A 38 2.19 10.69 7.25
N GLY A 39 1.20 11.55 7.01
CA GLY A 39 0.05 11.24 6.15
C GLY A 39 0.35 11.15 4.65
N ALA A 40 1.56 11.52 4.23
CA ALA A 40 1.96 11.63 2.83
C ALA A 40 2.85 10.46 2.36
N THR A 41 3.52 9.79 3.31
CA THR A 41 4.48 8.71 3.09
C THR A 41 3.75 7.37 3.15
N THR A 42 3.93 6.53 2.12
CA THR A 42 3.33 5.19 2.14
C THR A 42 4.03 4.28 3.14
N LEU A 43 3.34 3.24 3.64
CA LEU A 43 3.94 2.23 4.51
C LEU A 43 5.14 1.52 3.87
N LEU A 44 5.12 1.37 2.54
CA LEU A 44 6.25 0.83 1.78
C LEU A 44 7.48 1.74 1.89
N GLU A 45 7.31 3.05 1.63
CA GLU A 45 8.39 4.03 1.72
C GLU A 45 8.92 4.17 3.15
N ALA A 46 8.04 4.21 4.15
CA ALA A 46 8.43 4.27 5.55
C ALA A 46 9.28 3.06 5.97
N GLY A 47 8.92 1.86 5.52
CA GLY A 47 9.71 0.64 5.76
C GLY A 47 11.08 0.67 5.09
N GLU A 48 11.13 1.12 3.83
CA GLU A 48 12.39 1.27 3.10
C GLU A 48 13.32 2.31 3.77
N GLN A 49 12.78 3.44 4.21
CA GLN A 49 13.52 4.47 4.95
C GLN A 49 14.04 3.97 6.31
N ALA A 50 13.29 3.08 6.96
CA ALA A 50 13.73 2.38 8.17
C ALA A 50 14.81 1.31 7.90
N GLY A 51 15.21 1.09 6.64
CA GLY A 51 16.17 0.07 6.24
C GLY A 51 15.59 -1.34 6.31
N ILE A 52 14.29 -1.51 6.04
CA ILE A 52 13.62 -2.82 5.93
C ILE A 52 13.55 -3.19 4.45
N GLN A 53 13.92 -4.43 4.13
CA GLN A 53 13.73 -4.96 2.79
C GLN A 53 12.25 -5.33 2.58
N MET A 54 11.46 -4.36 2.15
CA MET A 54 10.05 -4.55 1.86
C MET A 54 9.85 -5.34 0.56
N PRO A 55 8.84 -6.23 0.47
CA PRO A 55 8.43 -6.77 -0.82
C PRO A 55 7.86 -5.65 -1.68
N PHE A 56 8.33 -5.52 -2.91
CA PHE A 56 7.89 -4.45 -3.81
C PHE A 56 7.72 -4.92 -5.25
N GLY A 57 6.96 -4.14 -6.01
CA GLY A 57 6.73 -4.33 -7.44
C GLY A 57 6.46 -2.99 -8.10
N CYS A 58 5.25 -2.78 -8.60
CA CYS A 58 4.89 -1.57 -9.35
C CYS A 58 4.91 -0.25 -8.55
N ARG A 59 4.86 -0.29 -7.21
CA ARG A 59 4.76 0.89 -6.31
C ARG A 59 3.55 1.82 -6.53
N MET A 60 2.66 1.42 -7.42
CA MET A 60 1.48 2.17 -7.83
C MET A 60 0.19 1.47 -7.37
N GLY A 61 0.26 0.48 -6.47
CA GLY A 61 -0.95 -0.21 -5.97
C GLY A 61 -1.70 -1.06 -7.01
N ILE A 62 -1.04 -1.45 -8.11
CA ILE A 62 -1.64 -2.24 -9.20
C ILE A 62 -1.30 -3.72 -9.06
N CYS A 63 0.00 -4.06 -8.97
CA CYS A 63 0.47 -5.45 -9.02
C CYS A 63 0.27 -6.25 -7.72
N GLN A 64 -0.10 -5.60 -6.62
CA GLN A 64 -0.30 -6.21 -5.28
C GLN A 64 0.91 -6.94 -4.67
N SER A 65 2.09 -6.90 -5.29
CA SER A 65 3.28 -7.62 -4.79
C SER A 65 3.80 -7.09 -3.44
N CYS A 66 3.41 -5.88 -3.03
CA CYS A 66 3.79 -5.26 -1.76
C CYS A 66 2.72 -5.39 -0.66
N VAL A 67 1.68 -6.22 -0.85
CA VAL A 67 0.65 -6.42 0.17
C VAL A 67 1.21 -7.24 1.34
N LEU A 68 0.93 -6.78 2.55
CA LEU A 68 1.32 -7.39 3.81
C LEU A 68 0.10 -7.48 4.75
N PRO A 69 0.05 -8.45 5.66
CA PRO A 69 -1.01 -8.52 6.67
C PRO A 69 -0.87 -7.38 7.69
N LEU A 70 -2.00 -6.85 8.15
CA LEU A 70 -2.09 -5.97 9.31
C LEU A 70 -2.34 -6.82 10.56
N GLU A 71 -1.42 -6.81 11.52
CA GLU A 71 -1.59 -7.56 12.77
C GLU A 71 -2.55 -6.86 13.75
N SER A 72 -2.48 -5.53 13.82
CA SER A 72 -3.32 -4.71 14.70
C SER A 72 -3.34 -3.25 14.24
N GLY A 73 -4.36 -2.50 14.68
CA GLY A 73 -4.51 -1.08 14.36
C GLY A 73 -5.36 -0.85 13.12
N HIS A 74 -5.13 0.29 12.45
CA HIS A 74 -5.87 0.66 11.25
C HIS A 74 -4.95 1.16 10.14
N VAL A 75 -5.29 0.84 8.89
CA VAL A 75 -4.61 1.36 7.71
C VAL A 75 -5.62 1.90 6.70
N ARG A 76 -5.22 2.92 5.94
CA ARG A 76 -6.05 3.49 4.88
C ARG A 76 -5.53 3.05 3.51
N ASP A 77 -6.41 2.51 2.69
CA ASP A 77 -6.09 2.19 1.30
C ASP A 77 -6.04 3.47 0.47
N ILE A 78 -4.87 3.81 -0.09
CA ILE A 78 -4.67 5.02 -0.92
C ILE A 78 -5.45 5.01 -2.25
N ARG A 79 -6.05 3.87 -2.61
CA ARG A 79 -6.80 3.68 -3.85
C ARG A 79 -8.29 3.95 -3.66
N SER A 80 -8.86 3.48 -2.55
CA SER A 80 -10.30 3.63 -2.25
C SER A 80 -10.59 4.64 -1.14
N GLY A 81 -9.63 4.88 -0.25
CA GLY A 81 -9.80 5.65 0.97
C GLY A 81 -10.46 4.86 2.10
N ASP A 82 -10.71 3.57 1.91
CA ASP A 82 -11.27 2.69 2.95
C ASP A 82 -10.26 2.47 4.07
N GLU A 83 -10.79 2.30 5.28
CA GLU A 83 -10.01 1.97 6.47
C GLU A 83 -10.19 0.49 6.79
N HIS A 84 -9.08 -0.18 7.09
CA HIS A 84 -9.00 -1.60 7.43
C HIS A 84 -8.43 -1.80 8.82
#